data_AF-A0A963YSM5-F1
#
_entry.id   AF-A0A963YSM5-F1
#
_cell.length_a   1.000
_cell.length_b   1.000
_cell.length_c   1.000
_cell.angle_alpha   90.00
_cell.angle_beta   90.00
_cell.angle_gamma   90.00
#
_symmetry.space_group_name_H-M   'P 1'
#
loop_
_entity.id
_entity.type
_entity.pdbx_description
1 polymer ?
#
loop_
_entity_poly.entity_id
_entity_poly.type
_entity_poly.pdbx_seq_one_letter_code
_entity_poly.pdbx_strand_id
1 'polypeptide(L)'
;MIIIRTSTPGRVPLCKCKSLAIADVETPTVYVCLCNALTDRQVKAAAEASNATRPSEVYAACGCRAQCGNCIKKLLQLIRTDEAPASLQGA
;
A
#
# COMPACT_ATOMS: atom_id res chain seq x y z
N MET A 1 21.23 14.77 -35.28
CA MET A 1 20.69 15.87 -34.46
C MET A 1 19.23 16.04 -34.83
N ILE A 2 18.34 16.06 -33.82
CA ILE A 2 16.88 16.37 -33.82
C ILE A 2 15.97 15.30 -34.52
N ILE A 3 14.75 14.92 -34.10
CA ILE A 3 13.78 15.38 -33.09
C ILE A 3 12.97 14.15 -32.59
N ILE A 4 12.71 14.06 -31.28
CA ILE A 4 11.82 13.08 -30.65
C ILE A 4 10.36 13.46 -30.98
N ARG A 5 9.58 12.59 -31.64
CA ARG A 5 8.12 12.73 -31.68
C ARG A 5 7.52 12.07 -30.44
N THR A 6 7.09 12.91 -29.52
CA THR A 6 6.16 12.59 -28.44
C THR A 6 4.77 12.32 -29.02
N SER A 7 4.10 11.24 -28.60
CA SER A 7 2.68 11.01 -28.91
C SER A 7 2.03 10.09 -27.87
N THR A 8 1.48 10.67 -26.81
CA THR A 8 0.22 10.20 -26.20
C THR A 8 -0.93 10.87 -26.99
N PRO A 9 -2.16 10.30 -27.11
CA PRO A 9 -2.97 9.83 -25.98
C PRO A 9 -3.90 8.63 -26.24
N GLY A 10 -4.44 8.08 -25.16
CA GLY A 10 -5.41 6.98 -25.18
C GLY A 10 -6.80 7.37 -25.67
N ARG A 11 -7.52 6.36 -26.16
CA ARG A 11 -8.98 6.20 -26.04
C ARG A 11 -9.34 4.76 -26.42
N VAL A 12 -9.52 3.90 -25.42
CA VAL A 12 -10.16 2.59 -25.64
C VAL A 12 -11.67 2.78 -25.77
N PRO A 13 -12.34 2.10 -26.72
CA PRO A 13 -13.76 2.31 -26.96
C PRO A 13 -14.59 1.64 -25.87
N LEU A 14 -15.50 2.42 -25.26
CA LEU A 14 -16.58 1.89 -24.42
C LEU A 14 -17.58 1.12 -25.31
N CYS A 15 -17.81 -0.17 -25.01
CA CYS A 15 -19.11 -0.87 -25.09
C CYS A 15 -18.90 -2.39 -25.16
N LYS A 16 -18.97 -3.07 -24.00
CA LYS A 16 -19.69 -4.34 -23.80
C LYS A 16 -19.49 -4.79 -22.35
N CYS A 17 -20.51 -4.60 -21.52
CA CYS A 17 -20.89 -5.50 -20.42
C CYS A 17 -19.77 -6.15 -19.58
N LYS A 18 -18.70 -5.41 -19.25
CA LYS A 18 -17.70 -5.89 -18.29
C LYS A 18 -18.30 -5.77 -16.90
N SER A 19 -19.04 -6.79 -16.53
CA SER A 19 -19.02 -7.32 -15.17
C SER A 19 -17.56 -7.68 -14.83
N LEU A 20 -16.72 -6.69 -14.57
CA LEU A 20 -15.38 -6.89 -14.04
C LEU A 20 -15.16 -5.94 -12.88
N ALA A 21 -14.69 -6.56 -11.80
CA ALA A 21 -14.22 -5.98 -10.56
C ALA A 21 -15.32 -5.57 -9.58
N ILE A 22 -15.97 -6.58 -8.99
CA ILE A 22 -16.11 -6.60 -7.53
C ILE A 22 -14.69 -6.79 -6.96
N ALA A 23 -13.80 -5.80 -7.12
CA ALA A 23 -12.47 -5.81 -6.50
C ALA A 23 -12.46 -5.04 -5.17
N ASP A 24 -13.54 -4.33 -4.87
CA ASP A 24 -13.76 -3.66 -3.58
C ASP A 24 -14.35 -4.64 -2.55
N VAL A 25 -13.70 -5.79 -2.32
CA VAL A 25 -13.83 -6.40 -0.98
C VAL A 25 -13.03 -5.50 -0.04
N GLU A 26 -13.70 -4.47 0.45
CA GLU A 26 -13.14 -3.54 1.43
C GLU A 26 -13.00 -4.27 2.78
N THR A 27 -11.99 -5.13 2.92
CA THR A 27 -11.51 -5.60 4.22
C THR A 27 -11.22 -4.36 5.09
N PRO A 28 -11.73 -4.27 6.32
CA PRO A 28 -11.53 -3.08 7.14
C PRO A 28 -10.05 -2.75 7.29
N THR A 29 -9.65 -1.55 6.86
CA THR A 29 -8.30 -1.02 7.03
C THR A 29 -8.12 -0.46 8.43
N VAL A 30 -7.02 -0.82 9.09
CA VAL A 30 -6.68 -0.33 10.43
C VAL A 30 -5.58 0.71 10.32
N TYR A 31 -5.76 1.86 10.98
CA TYR A 31 -4.68 2.84 11.12
C TYR A 31 -3.59 2.30 12.03
N VAL A 32 -2.38 2.23 11.50
CA VAL A 32 -1.18 1.80 12.21
C VAL A 32 -0.43 3.00 12.75
N CYS A 33 -0.33 4.10 11.99
CA CYS A 33 0.34 5.33 12.40
C CYS A 33 -0.63 6.51 12.35
N LEU A 34 -1.05 7.01 13.52
CA LEU A 34 -1.97 8.15 13.59
C LEU A 34 -1.30 9.47 13.20
N CYS A 35 -0.01 9.65 13.53
CA CYS A 35 0.76 10.85 13.20
C CYS A 35 0.86 11.13 11.70
N ASN A 36 0.98 10.07 10.90
CA ASN A 36 1.17 10.14 9.45
C ASN A 36 -0.03 9.54 8.69
N ALA A 37 -1.13 9.24 9.38
CA ALA A 37 -2.33 8.59 8.84
C ALA A 37 -2.05 7.35 7.97
N LEU A 38 -1.11 6.49 8.40
CA LEU A 38 -0.77 5.26 7.65
C LEU A 38 -1.64 4.09 8.09
N THR A 39 -2.26 3.40 7.13
CA THR A 39 -3.00 2.16 7.34
C THR A 39 -2.12 0.92 7.23
N ASP A 40 -2.61 -0.22 7.71
CA ASP A 40 -1.94 -1.52 7.59
C ASP A 40 -1.67 -1.87 6.11
N ARG A 41 -2.63 -1.62 5.22
CA ARG A 41 -2.49 -1.84 3.77
C ARG A 41 -1.41 -0.94 3.17
N GLN A 42 -1.39 0.35 3.54
CA GLN A 42 -0.37 1.28 3.05
C GLN A 42 1.03 0.88 3.52
N VAL A 43 1.17 0.46 4.78
CA VAL A 43 2.45 0.00 5.33
C VAL A 43 2.93 -1.24 4.60
N LYS A 44 2.05 -2.24 4.36
CA LYS A 44 2.41 -3.45 3.61
C LYS A 44 2.81 -3.13 2.17
N ALA A 45 2.00 -2.37 1.45
CA ALA A 45 2.30 -1.96 0.07
C ALA A 45 3.60 -1.16 -0.03
N ALA A 46 3.86 -0.26 0.92
CA ALA A 46 5.11 0.50 0.97
C ALA A 46 6.32 -0.40 1.30
N ALA A 47 6.15 -1.36 2.22
CA ALA A 47 7.21 -2.31 2.56
C ALA A 47 7.56 -3.22 1.38
N GLU A 48 6.56 -3.74 0.67
CA GLU A 48 6.74 -4.56 -0.54
C GLU A 48 7.41 -3.76 -1.67
N ALA A 49 6.90 -2.55 -1.98
CA ALA A 49 7.41 -1.72 -3.06
C ALA A 49 8.86 -1.26 -2.85
N SER A 50 9.27 -1.06 -1.60
CA SER A 50 10.62 -0.62 -1.24
C SER A 50 11.54 -1.73 -0.74
N ASN A 51 11.04 -2.97 -0.66
CA ASN A 51 11.72 -4.10 -0.02
C ASN A 51 12.26 -3.71 1.38
N ALA A 52 11.45 -2.96 2.14
CA ALA A 52 11.84 -2.39 3.43
C ALA A 52 12.10 -3.50 4.44
N THR A 53 13.18 -3.36 5.20
CA THR A 53 13.49 -4.18 6.39
C THR A 53 13.36 -3.36 7.68
N ARG A 54 13.28 -2.03 7.56
CA ARG A 54 13.26 -1.08 8.68
C ARG A 54 12.10 -0.09 8.59
N PRO A 55 11.50 0.34 9.71
CA PRO A 55 10.43 1.33 9.73
C PRO A 55 10.77 2.66 9.04
N SER A 56 12.04 3.08 9.09
CA SER A 56 12.52 4.28 8.41
C SER A 56 12.35 4.23 6.89
N GLU A 57 12.50 3.05 6.30
CA GLU A 57 12.38 2.83 4.86
C GLU A 57 10.91 2.89 4.44
N VAL A 58 10.00 2.35 5.26
CA VAL A 58 8.55 2.51 5.07
C VAL A 58 8.15 3.99 5.12
N TYR A 59 8.61 4.75 6.12
CA TYR A 59 8.30 6.18 6.19
C TYR A 59 8.83 6.93 4.96
N ALA A 60 10.05 6.62 4.51
CA ALA A 60 10.64 7.22 3.32
C ALA A 60 9.84 6.87 2.05
N ALA A 61 9.40 5.62 1.90
CA ALA A 61 8.56 5.17 0.80
C ALA A 61 7.18 5.85 0.81
N CYS A 62 6.64 6.16 1.99
CA CYS A 62 5.41 6.95 2.15
C CYS A 62 5.64 8.47 2.09
N GLY A 63 6.87 8.95 1.86
CA GLY A 63 7.18 10.39 1.79
C GLY A 63 7.03 11.13 3.13
N CYS A 64 7.14 10.45 4.26
CA CYS A 64 6.98 11.02 5.60
C CYS A 64 8.15 10.67 6.53
N ARG A 65 8.11 11.16 7.78
CA ARG A 65 9.11 10.86 8.82
C ARG A 65 8.43 10.40 10.10
N ALA A 66 9.15 9.67 10.94
CA ALA A 66 8.65 9.26 12.26
C ALA A 66 8.43 10.49 13.16
N GLN A 67 7.33 10.49 13.92
CA GLN A 67 7.01 11.55 14.90
C GLN A 67 7.12 11.04 16.35
N CYS A 68 6.24 10.14 16.78
CA CYS A 68 6.17 9.68 18.19
C CYS A 68 6.66 8.25 18.45
N GLY A 69 6.81 7.42 17.40
CA GLY A 69 7.32 6.05 17.51
C GLY A 69 6.36 5.00 18.08
N ASN A 70 5.15 5.35 18.55
CA ASN A 70 4.20 4.41 19.15
C ASN A 70 3.79 3.26 18.21
N CYS A 71 3.86 3.47 16.90
CA CYS A 71 3.53 2.49 15.88
C CYS A 71 4.67 1.52 15.52
N ILE A 72 5.90 1.74 16.02
CA ILE A 72 7.10 0.98 15.60
C ILE A 72 6.94 -0.52 15.78
N LYS A 73 6.42 -0.98 16.92
CA LYS A 73 6.20 -2.42 17.16
C LYS A 73 5.29 -3.04 16.11
N LYS A 74 4.19 -2.36 15.77
CA LYS A 74 3.23 -2.85 14.77
C LYS A 74 3.78 -2.73 13.35
N LEU A 75 4.51 -1.66 13.02
CA LEU A 75 5.23 -1.53 11.74
C LEU A 75 6.20 -2.70 11.55
N LEU A 76 7.01 -3.01 12.55
CA LEU A 76 7.98 -4.12 12.48
C LEU A 76 7.31 -5.47 12.29
N GLN A 77 6.16 -5.70 12.94
CA GLN A 77 5.36 -6.89 12.67
C GLN A 77 4.93 -6.91 11.20
N LEU A 78 4.32 -5.85 10.70
CA LEU A 78 3.84 -5.78 9.31
C LEU A 78 4.95 -5.90 8.26
N ILE A 79 6.16 -5.44 8.56
CA ILE A 79 7.32 -5.54 7.66
C ILE A 79 7.90 -6.97 7.64
N ARG A 80 7.87 -7.66 8.78
CA ARG A 80 8.51 -8.98 8.95
C ARG A 80 7.59 -10.16 8.70
N THR A 81 6.28 -9.93 8.80
CA THR A 81 5.24 -10.93 8.67
C THR A 81 4.81 -10.98 7.19
N ASP A 82 5.13 -12.09 6.53
CA ASP A 82 4.66 -12.42 5.16
C ASP A 82 3.21 -12.94 5.19
N GLU A 83 2.72 -13.35 6.36
CA GLU A 83 1.43 -14.00 6.45
C GLU A 83 0.24 -13.03 6.35
N ALA A 84 -0.59 -13.33 5.34
CA ALA A 84 -2.00 -13.01 5.23
C ALA A 84 -2.70 -13.11 6.62
N PRO A 85 -3.74 -12.29 6.88
CA PRO A 85 -4.42 -12.31 8.17
C PRO A 85 -4.87 -13.74 8.46
N ALA A 86 -4.25 -14.37 9.45
CA ALA A 86 -4.65 -15.67 9.95
C ALA A 86 -6.11 -15.54 10.38
N SER A 87 -7.02 -16.11 9.58
CA SER A 87 -8.43 -16.25 9.88
C SER A 87 -8.57 -16.98 11.21
N LEU A 88 -8.68 -16.21 12.28
CA LEU A 88 -9.23 -16.63 13.56
C LEU A 88 -10.66 -16.06 13.61
N GLN A 89 -11.59 -16.68 12.88
CA GLN A 89 -12.94 -16.87 13.43
C GLN A 89 -12.80 -18.13 14.31
N GLY A 90 -12.73 -18.00 15.63
CA GLY A 90 -13.88 -17.72 16.48
C GLY A 90 -14.46 -19.07 16.91
N ALA A 91 -14.27 -19.41 18.20
CA ALA A 91 -14.74 -20.62 18.86
C ALA A 91 -16.27 -20.69 19.00
#